data_AF-A0A9D4IQH1-F1
#
_entry.id   AF-A0A9D4IQH1-F1
#
_cell.length_a   1.000
_cell.length_b   1.000
_cell.length_c   1.000
_cell.angle_alpha   90.00
_cell.angle_beta   90.00
_cell.angle_gamma   90.00
#
_symmetry.space_group_name_H-M   'P 1'
#
loop_
_entity.id
_entity.type
_entity.pdbx_description
1 polymer ?
#
loop_
_entity_poly.entity_id
_entity_poly.type
_entity_poly.pdbx_seq_one_letter_code
_entity_poly.pdbx_strand_id
1 'polypeptide(L)'
;MGRLRNARRDVGMFQYHEEIIGTSLPFVVSDDEERLTNAFRKAREALAFELSLLLTKGSIRSTTALKHSFDKESPRSLLLFNELKFQGENLKIVVANPVEHAREDIVSVCIFQGHEVVTDEERNIKQNQASEPIHPTHNGLSTVSFSVKLLPYEVRTFTISKSATGQNDAIESSVVFFTKTAKAPRNTY
;
A
#
# COMPACT_ATOMS: atom_id res chain seq x y z
N MET A 1 9.97 -15.37 -11.92
CA MET A 1 9.20 -15.32 -13.20
C MET A 1 7.82 -16.01 -13.16
N GLY A 2 7.62 -17.12 -12.44
CA GLY A 2 6.31 -17.84 -12.45
C GLY A 2 5.11 -17.11 -11.82
N ARG A 3 5.32 -16.27 -10.79
CA ARG A 3 4.24 -15.62 -10.03
C ARG A 3 3.41 -14.63 -10.86
N LEU A 4 4.07 -13.72 -11.58
CA LEU A 4 3.40 -12.72 -12.42
C LEU A 4 2.75 -13.31 -13.67
N ARG A 5 3.33 -14.37 -14.25
CA ARG A 5 2.72 -15.08 -15.39
C ARG A 5 1.37 -15.66 -15.00
N ASN A 6 1.29 -16.32 -13.85
CA ASN A 6 0.05 -16.90 -13.37
C ASN A 6 -0.97 -15.81 -13.01
N ALA A 7 -0.53 -14.73 -12.33
CA ALA A 7 -1.41 -13.61 -12.01
C ALA A 7 -2.02 -12.97 -13.27
N ARG A 8 -1.24 -12.76 -14.34
CA ARG A 8 -1.75 -12.25 -15.62
C ARG A 8 -2.74 -13.20 -16.29
N ARG A 9 -2.49 -14.51 -16.23
CA ARG A 9 -3.42 -15.51 -16.76
C ARG A 9 -4.76 -15.45 -16.03
N ASP A 10 -4.72 -15.44 -14.70
CA ASP A 10 -5.92 -15.44 -13.86
C ASP A 10 -6.76 -14.17 -14.09
N VAL A 11 -6.13 -12.99 -14.18
CA VAL A 11 -6.82 -11.73 -14.55
C VAL A 11 -7.35 -11.78 -15.99
N GLY A 12 -6.59 -12.36 -16.92
CA GLY A 12 -6.98 -12.47 -18.33
C GLY A 12 -8.19 -13.38 -18.54
N MET A 13 -8.29 -14.49 -17.79
CA MET A 13 -9.48 -15.36 -17.82
C MET A 13 -10.73 -14.61 -17.36
N PHE A 14 -10.61 -13.81 -16.30
CA PHE A 14 -11.72 -13.01 -15.79
C PHE A 14 -12.20 -11.92 -16.77
N GLN A 15 -11.42 -11.58 -17.80
CA GLN A 15 -11.87 -10.66 -18.87
C GLN A 15 -12.79 -11.34 -19.89
N TYR A 16 -13.01 -12.66 -19.81
CA TYR A 16 -14.00 -13.29 -20.65
C TYR A 16 -15.39 -12.72 -20.32
N HIS A 17 -16.20 -12.68 -21.38
CA HIS A 17 -17.37 -11.81 -21.40
C HIS A 17 -18.46 -12.28 -20.44
N GLU A 18 -18.42 -13.51 -19.92
CA GLU A 18 -19.41 -14.03 -18.99
C GLU A 18 -19.00 -13.79 -17.52
N GLU A 19 -17.71 -13.81 -17.21
CA GLU A 19 -17.17 -13.64 -15.86
C GLU A 19 -17.21 -12.17 -15.45
N ILE A 20 -16.68 -11.26 -16.29
CA ILE A 20 -16.58 -9.84 -15.91
C ILE A 20 -17.94 -9.16 -15.73
N ILE A 21 -18.95 -9.58 -16.53
CA ILE A 21 -20.31 -9.05 -16.42
C ILE A 21 -21.16 -9.80 -15.40
N GLY A 22 -20.63 -10.87 -14.80
CA GLY A 22 -21.31 -11.64 -13.75
C GLY A 22 -22.49 -12.46 -14.26
N THR A 23 -22.44 -12.95 -15.51
CA THR A 23 -23.47 -13.83 -16.08
C THR A 23 -23.12 -15.32 -15.94
N SER A 24 -21.93 -15.64 -15.43
CA SER A 24 -21.51 -17.01 -15.13
C SER A 24 -22.33 -17.65 -14.00
N LEU A 25 -22.33 -18.98 -13.97
CA LEU A 25 -22.97 -19.75 -12.88
C LEU A 25 -22.30 -19.45 -11.52
N PRO A 26 -23.03 -19.52 -10.38
CA PRO A 26 -22.49 -19.15 -9.07
C PRO A 26 -21.19 -19.86 -8.66
N PHE A 27 -21.01 -21.13 -9.05
CA PHE A 27 -19.78 -21.87 -8.77
C PHE A 27 -18.60 -21.41 -9.63
N VAL A 28 -18.86 -20.93 -10.85
CA VAL A 28 -17.83 -20.35 -11.74
C VAL A 28 -17.38 -19.00 -11.18
N VAL A 29 -18.34 -18.16 -10.78
CA VAL A 29 -18.03 -16.88 -10.11
C VAL A 29 -17.17 -17.10 -8.86
N SER A 30 -17.45 -18.15 -8.08
CA SER A 30 -16.65 -18.47 -6.89
C SER A 30 -15.22 -18.92 -7.25
N ASP A 31 -15.01 -19.67 -8.32
CA ASP A 31 -13.67 -20.03 -8.84
C ASP A 31 -12.91 -18.78 -9.32
N ASP A 32 -13.59 -17.85 -10.00
CA ASP A 32 -12.99 -16.59 -10.44
C ASP A 32 -12.57 -15.70 -9.28
N GLU A 33 -13.41 -15.59 -8.24
CA GLU A 33 -13.09 -14.90 -7.00
C GLU A 33 -11.79 -15.43 -6.37
N GLU A 34 -11.63 -16.76 -6.29
CA GLU A 34 -10.41 -17.40 -5.79
C GLU A 34 -9.20 -17.12 -6.66
N ARG A 35 -9.34 -17.22 -7.98
CA ARG A 35 -8.27 -16.94 -8.96
C ARG A 35 -7.77 -15.51 -8.86
N LEU A 36 -8.69 -14.54 -8.84
CA LEU A 36 -8.35 -13.12 -8.72
C LEU A 36 -7.67 -12.82 -7.39
N THR A 37 -8.13 -13.43 -6.30
CA THR A 37 -7.52 -13.27 -4.98
C THR A 37 -6.11 -13.82 -4.94
N ASN A 38 -5.89 -14.98 -5.56
CA ASN A 38 -4.56 -15.57 -5.68
C ASN A 38 -3.63 -14.76 -6.60
N ALA A 39 -4.17 -14.21 -7.71
CA ALA A 39 -3.47 -13.30 -8.61
C ALA A 39 -3.01 -12.03 -7.89
N PHE A 40 -3.91 -11.43 -7.12
CA PHE A 40 -3.65 -10.25 -6.29
C PHE A 40 -2.50 -10.51 -5.29
N ARG A 41 -2.55 -11.62 -4.55
CA ARG A 41 -1.49 -12.01 -3.61
C ARG A 41 -0.14 -12.20 -4.30
N LYS A 42 -0.11 -12.94 -5.42
CA LYS A 42 1.11 -13.16 -6.22
C LYS A 42 1.71 -11.85 -6.75
N ALA A 43 0.86 -10.90 -7.20
CA ALA A 43 1.29 -9.60 -7.67
C ALA A 43 1.88 -8.75 -6.55
N ARG A 44 1.23 -8.73 -5.38
CA ARG A 44 1.73 -8.05 -4.18
C ARG A 44 3.07 -8.59 -3.72
N GLU A 45 3.21 -9.91 -3.60
CA GLU A 45 4.49 -10.53 -3.22
C GLU A 45 5.61 -10.19 -4.20
N ALA A 46 5.33 -10.21 -5.51
CA ALA A 46 6.30 -9.82 -6.52
C ALA A 46 6.69 -8.35 -6.37
N LEU A 47 5.73 -7.44 -6.23
CA LEU A 47 6.00 -6.01 -6.04
C LEU A 47 6.83 -5.73 -4.79
N ALA A 48 6.50 -6.36 -3.65
CA ALA A 48 7.29 -6.23 -2.44
C ALA A 48 8.72 -6.71 -2.64
N PHE A 49 8.92 -7.85 -3.31
CA PHE A 49 10.25 -8.36 -3.58
C PHE A 49 11.09 -7.42 -4.47
N GLU A 50 10.51 -6.96 -5.59
CA GLU A 50 11.23 -6.08 -6.52
C GLU A 50 11.56 -4.72 -5.89
N LEU A 51 10.63 -4.15 -5.11
CA LEU A 51 10.90 -2.90 -4.39
C LEU A 51 11.96 -3.07 -3.30
N SER A 52 11.96 -4.19 -2.58
CA SER A 52 13.01 -4.50 -1.61
C SER A 52 14.38 -4.59 -2.30
N LEU A 53 14.46 -5.20 -3.48
CA LEU A 53 15.69 -5.27 -4.26
C LEU A 53 16.17 -3.87 -4.70
N LEU A 54 15.26 -3.03 -5.19
CA LEU A 54 15.55 -1.67 -5.63
C LEU A 54 16.07 -0.80 -4.47
N LEU A 55 15.39 -0.83 -3.33
CA LEU A 55 15.74 -0.02 -2.15
C LEU A 55 17.02 -0.49 -1.45
N THR A 56 17.36 -1.78 -1.56
CA THR A 56 18.59 -2.35 -0.96
C THR A 56 19.78 -2.37 -1.93
N LYS A 57 19.66 -1.74 -3.11
CA LYS A 57 20.69 -1.75 -4.17
C LYS A 57 21.20 -3.16 -4.48
N GLY A 58 20.30 -4.16 -4.48
CA GLY A 58 20.65 -5.55 -4.76
C GLY A 58 21.19 -6.35 -3.57
N SER A 59 21.41 -5.74 -2.41
CA SER A 59 21.96 -6.41 -1.23
C SER A 59 20.87 -6.68 -0.19
N ILE A 60 20.04 -7.71 -0.44
CA ILE A 60 19.03 -8.18 0.51
C ILE A 60 19.74 -8.91 1.66
N ARG A 61 20.30 -8.14 2.62
CA ARG A 61 20.98 -8.68 3.81
C ARG A 61 20.01 -9.05 4.94
N SER A 62 18.78 -8.56 4.87
CA SER A 62 17.73 -8.86 5.84
C SER A 62 16.42 -9.17 5.12
N THR A 63 15.70 -10.15 5.64
CA THR A 63 14.34 -10.56 5.26
C THR A 63 13.29 -9.52 5.65
N THR A 64 13.63 -8.23 5.75
CA THR A 64 12.67 -7.16 6.06
C THR A 64 11.71 -7.02 4.89
N ALA A 65 10.70 -7.89 4.89
CA ALA A 65 9.71 -7.99 3.84
C ALA A 65 8.87 -6.72 3.86
N LEU A 66 8.93 -5.97 2.77
CA LEU A 66 8.00 -4.88 2.52
C LEU A 66 6.58 -5.40 2.72
N LYS A 67 5.87 -4.85 3.69
CA LYS A 67 4.45 -5.15 3.90
C LYS A 67 3.63 -4.20 3.05
N HIS A 68 2.51 -4.66 2.51
CA HIS A 68 1.58 -3.76 1.82
C HIS A 68 0.66 -3.09 2.83
N SER A 69 0.18 -1.91 2.49
CA SER A 69 -0.73 -1.13 3.35
C SER A 69 -2.13 -1.69 3.48
N PHE A 70 -2.52 -2.61 2.60
CA PHE A 70 -3.83 -3.26 2.62
C PHE A 70 -3.70 -4.75 2.38
N ASP A 71 -4.66 -5.52 2.86
CA ASP A 71 -4.79 -6.94 2.61
C ASP A 71 -6.23 -7.37 2.36
N LYS A 72 -6.37 -8.55 1.75
CA LYS A 72 -7.65 -9.21 1.52
C LYS A 72 -7.53 -10.63 2.03
N GLU A 73 -8.18 -10.89 3.17
CA GLU A 73 -8.11 -12.17 3.88
C GLU A 73 -8.72 -13.32 3.06
N SER A 74 -9.84 -13.05 2.38
CA SER A 74 -10.53 -14.05 1.56
C SER A 74 -11.15 -13.41 0.32
N PRO A 75 -11.54 -14.21 -0.69
CA PRO A 75 -12.15 -13.68 -1.91
C PRO A 75 -13.38 -12.81 -1.67
N ARG A 76 -14.14 -13.09 -0.61
CA ARG A 76 -15.36 -12.35 -0.24
C ARG A 76 -15.16 -11.33 0.88
N SER A 77 -13.97 -11.26 1.50
CA SER A 77 -13.69 -10.25 2.52
C SER A 77 -13.54 -8.87 1.91
N LEU A 78 -13.82 -7.81 2.67
CA LEU A 78 -13.43 -6.46 2.27
C LEU A 78 -11.90 -6.34 2.23
N LEU A 79 -11.43 -5.35 1.46
CA LEU A 79 -10.03 -4.93 1.50
C LEU A 79 -9.82 -4.14 2.79
N LEU A 80 -8.95 -4.61 3.66
CA LEU A 80 -8.69 -3.99 4.96
C LEU A 80 -7.32 -3.31 4.93
N PHE A 81 -7.22 -2.13 5.56
CA PHE A 81 -5.93 -1.51 5.80
C PHE A 81 -5.19 -2.31 6.88
N ASN A 82 -3.93 -2.63 6.61
CA ASN A 82 -3.07 -3.28 7.58
C ASN A 82 -2.70 -2.29 8.68
N GLU A 83 -2.83 -2.73 9.92
CA GLU A 83 -2.37 -1.98 11.08
C GLU A 83 -0.85 -1.94 11.08
N LEU A 84 -0.28 -0.74 10.99
CA LEU A 84 1.15 -0.54 11.01
C LEU A 84 1.60 -0.26 12.44
N LYS A 85 2.49 -1.13 12.94
CA LYS A 85 3.11 -0.98 14.25
C LYS A 85 4.49 -0.37 14.07
N PHE A 86 4.81 0.61 14.90
CA PHE A 86 6.16 1.14 15.00
C PHE A 86 7.09 0.05 15.52
N GLN A 87 8.24 -0.11 14.86
CA GLN A 87 9.35 -0.90 15.38
C GLN A 87 10.38 0.09 15.91
N GLY A 88 10.34 0.36 17.22
CA GLY A 88 11.06 1.46 17.84
C GLY A 88 10.33 2.80 17.68
N GLU A 89 11.07 3.83 17.29
CA GLU A 89 10.59 5.22 17.18
C GLU A 89 10.11 5.60 15.77
N ASN A 90 10.51 4.83 14.75
CA ASN A 90 10.32 5.18 13.34
C ASN A 90 9.60 4.07 12.57
N LEU A 91 8.77 4.48 11.62
CA LEU A 91 8.12 3.62 10.65
C LEU A 91 8.44 4.15 9.25
N LYS A 92 9.02 3.31 8.38
CA LYS A 92 9.30 3.70 6.99
C LYS A 92 8.14 3.32 6.09
N ILE A 93 7.80 4.24 5.20
CA ILE A 93 6.78 4.11 4.20
C ILE A 93 7.43 4.29 2.83
N VAL A 94 7.12 3.41 1.91
CA VAL A 94 7.59 3.44 0.53
C VAL A 94 6.38 3.71 -0.34
N VAL A 95 6.42 4.78 -1.14
CA VAL A 95 5.37 5.13 -2.08
C VAL A 95 5.94 5.05 -3.47
N ALA A 96 5.24 4.34 -4.37
CA ALA A 96 5.68 4.18 -5.75
C ALA A 96 4.66 4.81 -6.70
N ASN A 97 5.16 5.53 -7.70
CA ASN A 97 4.38 6.01 -8.83
C ASN A 97 4.56 5.05 -10.02
N PRO A 98 3.58 4.21 -10.37
CA PRO A 98 3.74 3.27 -11.47
C PRO A 98 3.52 3.89 -12.86
N VAL A 99 3.17 5.18 -12.96
CA VAL A 99 2.81 5.83 -14.23
C VAL A 99 3.91 6.74 -14.77
N GLU A 100 3.84 7.00 -16.08
CA GLU A 100 4.81 7.78 -16.85
C GLU A 100 4.73 9.30 -16.66
N HIS A 101 3.77 9.77 -15.85
CA HIS A 101 3.59 11.19 -15.56
C HIS A 101 3.72 11.47 -14.07
N ALA A 102 4.14 12.68 -13.74
CA ALA A 102 4.16 13.14 -12.37
C ALA A 102 2.72 13.20 -11.81
N ARG A 103 2.56 12.85 -10.54
CA ARG A 103 1.27 12.90 -9.84
C ARG A 103 1.43 13.47 -8.45
N GLU A 104 0.38 14.14 -8.01
CA GLU A 104 0.19 14.47 -6.60
C GLU A 104 -0.92 13.57 -6.06
N ASP A 105 -0.71 13.02 -4.87
CA ASP A 105 -1.68 12.13 -4.25
C ASP A 105 -1.66 12.21 -2.73
N ILE A 106 -2.73 11.72 -2.11
CA ILE A 106 -2.83 11.60 -0.66
C ILE A 106 -2.53 10.14 -0.28
N VAL A 107 -1.51 9.97 0.56
CA VAL A 107 -1.17 8.68 1.16
C VAL A 107 -1.78 8.64 2.55
N SER A 108 -2.59 7.62 2.83
CA SER A 108 -3.24 7.41 4.13
C SER A 108 -2.80 6.09 4.73
N VAL A 109 -2.36 6.11 5.98
CA VAL A 109 -1.82 4.94 6.70
C VAL A 109 -2.52 4.76 8.04
N CYS A 110 -2.84 3.52 8.40
CA CYS A 110 -3.43 3.20 9.70
C CYS A 110 -2.33 2.80 10.69
N ILE A 111 -2.20 3.55 11.78
CA ILE A 111 -1.18 3.35 12.82
C ILE A 111 -1.82 3.34 14.21
N PHE A 112 -1.16 2.70 15.18
CA PHE A 112 -1.62 2.64 16.55
C PHE A 112 -1.04 3.81 17.37
N GLN A 113 -1.92 4.71 17.85
CA GLN A 113 -1.70 5.85 18.75
C GLN A 113 -0.48 6.78 18.49
N GLY A 114 -0.71 8.09 18.38
CA GLY A 114 0.34 9.10 18.57
C GLY A 114 0.09 10.47 17.93
N HIS A 115 0.95 11.43 18.26
CA HIS A 115 1.19 12.64 17.48
C HIS A 115 2.36 12.33 16.55
N GLU A 116 2.13 12.24 15.25
CA GLU A 116 3.17 11.82 14.32
C GLU A 116 3.69 12.96 13.48
N VAL A 117 5.00 12.94 13.28
CA VAL A 117 5.67 13.78 12.30
C VAL A 117 6.00 12.92 11.09
N VAL A 118 5.50 13.31 9.92
CA VAL A 118 5.87 12.69 8.65
C VAL A 118 7.03 13.48 8.07
N THR A 119 8.11 12.78 7.71
CA THR A 119 9.29 13.38 7.08
C THR A 119 9.61 12.68 5.76
N ASP A 120 10.15 13.42 4.80
CA ASP A 120 10.72 12.83 3.58
C ASP A 120 12.18 12.38 3.79
N GLU A 121 12.81 11.87 2.74
CA GLU A 121 14.20 11.39 2.77
C GLU A 121 15.21 12.48 3.15
N GLU A 122 14.88 13.74 2.86
CA GLU A 122 15.67 14.93 3.21
C GLU A 122 15.38 15.44 4.64
N ARG A 123 14.51 14.74 5.38
CA ARG A 123 14.02 15.11 6.73
C ARG A 123 13.15 16.38 6.75
N ASN A 124 12.60 16.79 5.62
CA ASN A 124 11.63 17.88 5.59
C ASN A 124 10.29 17.38 6.13
N ILE A 125 9.72 18.13 7.07
CA ILE A 125 8.41 17.83 7.65
C ILE A 125 7.32 18.02 6.59
N LYS A 126 6.45 17.02 6.45
CA LYS A 126 5.25 17.10 5.62
C LYS A 126 4.05 17.40 6.50
N GLN A 127 3.21 18.30 6.01
CA GLN A 127 1.91 18.52 6.61
C GLN A 127 1.08 17.23 6.51
N ASN A 128 0.59 16.78 7.66
CA ASN A 128 -0.22 15.59 7.78
C ASN A 128 -1.51 15.89 8.56
N GLN A 129 -2.52 15.06 8.33
CA GLN A 129 -3.77 15.06 9.06
C GLN A 129 -3.96 13.69 9.71
N ALA A 130 -4.10 13.68 11.03
CA ALA A 130 -4.53 12.50 11.76
C ALA A 130 -6.07 12.52 11.89
N SER A 131 -6.69 11.37 11.67
CA SER A 131 -8.14 11.18 11.79
C SER A 131 -8.43 9.88 12.53
N GLU A 132 -9.49 9.86 13.33
CA GLU A 132 -9.93 8.64 13.99
C GLU A 132 -10.53 7.66 12.95
N PRO A 133 -10.31 6.35 13.11
CA PRO A 133 -10.89 5.33 12.25
C PRO A 133 -12.42 5.37 12.32
N ILE A 134 -13.05 5.25 11.17
CA ILE A 134 -14.52 5.25 11.04
C ILE A 134 -15.14 3.96 11.65
N HIS A 135 -14.36 2.90 11.84
CA HIS A 135 -14.87 1.61 12.33
C HIS A 135 -14.65 1.42 13.85
N PRO A 136 -15.70 1.04 14.62
CA PRO A 136 -15.66 0.95 16.08
C PRO A 136 -14.78 -0.16 16.66
N THR A 137 -14.29 -1.09 15.83
CA THR A 137 -13.34 -2.15 16.21
C THR A 137 -11.88 -1.67 16.27
N HIS A 138 -11.61 -0.42 15.89
CA HIS A 138 -10.27 0.15 15.80
C HIS A 138 -9.96 1.16 16.91
N ASN A 139 -10.40 0.87 18.15
CA ASN A 139 -10.08 1.69 19.31
C ASN A 139 -8.55 1.84 19.46
N GLY A 140 -8.06 3.08 19.41
CA GLY A 140 -6.63 3.40 19.54
C GLY A 140 -5.84 3.43 18.23
N LEU A 141 -6.46 3.16 17.08
CA LEU A 141 -5.84 3.42 15.78
C LEU A 141 -6.11 4.87 15.36
N SER A 142 -5.21 5.42 14.54
CA SER A 142 -5.33 6.71 13.87
C SER A 142 -4.96 6.53 12.40
N THR A 143 -5.69 7.19 11.50
CA THR A 143 -5.33 7.27 10.09
C THR A 143 -4.56 8.56 9.86
N VAL A 144 -3.28 8.45 9.51
CA VAL A 144 -2.41 9.58 9.14
C VAL A 144 -2.39 9.72 7.63
N SER A 145 -2.79 10.89 7.16
CA SER A 145 -2.84 11.23 5.74
C SER A 145 -1.91 12.39 5.41
N PHE A 146 -1.17 12.31 4.30
CA PHE A 146 -0.26 13.37 3.85
C PHE A 146 -0.19 13.44 2.33
N SER A 147 0.05 14.64 1.78
CA SER A 147 0.22 14.83 0.33
C SER A 147 1.63 14.45 -0.10
N VAL A 148 1.74 13.76 -1.23
CA VAL A 148 2.99 13.39 -1.88
C VAL A 148 2.97 13.79 -3.34
N LYS A 149 4.06 14.41 -3.79
CA LYS A 149 4.32 14.66 -5.21
C LYS A 149 5.38 13.71 -5.70
N LEU A 150 5.04 12.85 -6.66
CA LEU A 150 5.91 11.82 -7.23
C LEU A 150 6.18 12.10 -8.70
N LEU A 151 7.43 11.96 -9.12
CA LEU A 151 7.87 11.98 -10.50
C LEU A 151 7.48 10.68 -11.23
N PRO A 152 7.54 10.65 -12.58
CA PRO A 152 7.33 9.43 -13.35
C PRO A 152 8.18 8.26 -12.84
N TYR A 153 7.55 7.10 -12.61
CA TYR A 153 8.23 5.87 -12.14
C TYR A 153 9.02 5.99 -10.83
N GLU A 154 8.79 7.05 -10.06
CA GLU A 154 9.53 7.30 -8.82
C GLU A 154 9.09 6.37 -7.71
N VAL A 155 10.07 5.91 -6.92
CA VAL A 155 9.86 5.28 -5.62
C VAL A 155 10.47 6.19 -4.57
N ARG A 156 9.67 6.61 -3.60
CA ARG A 156 10.11 7.53 -2.54
C ARG A 156 9.79 6.98 -1.16
N THR A 157 10.71 7.20 -0.23
CA THR A 157 10.58 6.79 1.17
C THR A 157 10.17 7.97 2.04
N PHE A 158 9.30 7.71 3.00
CA PHE A 158 8.89 8.62 4.05
C PHE A 158 9.11 7.95 5.40
N THR A 159 9.36 8.76 6.43
CA THR A 159 9.48 8.26 7.80
C THR A 159 8.41 8.91 8.66
N ILE A 160 7.63 8.08 9.34
CA ILE A 160 6.74 8.50 10.42
C ILE A 160 7.48 8.26 11.73
N SER A 161 7.61 9.30 12.54
CA SER A 161 8.21 9.22 13.87
C SER A 161 7.19 9.55 14.95
N LYS A 162 7.27 8.86 16.10
CA LYS A 162 6.52 9.25 17.30
C LYS A 162 7.03 10.60 17.80
N SER A 163 6.14 11.54 18.11
CA SER A 163 6.54 12.82 18.72
C SER A 163 6.96 12.63 20.18
N ALA A 164 8.23 12.27 20.39
CA ALA A 164 9.01 12.62 21.58
C ALA A 164 10.50 12.58 21.20
N THR A 165 11.14 13.75 21.21
CA THR A 165 12.60 13.98 21.33
C THR A 165 13.54 12.79 21.08
N GLY A 166 14.33 12.88 20.01
CA GLY A 166 15.70 12.32 20.00
C GLY A 166 15.89 11.00 19.26
N GLN A 167 16.63 11.11 18.16
CA GLN A 167 17.51 10.13 17.52
C GLN A 167 17.52 8.69 18.07
N ASN A 168 17.11 7.73 17.23
CA ASN A 168 17.83 6.48 17.02
C ASN A 168 17.45 5.88 15.65
N ASP A 169 18.44 5.72 14.77
CA ASP A 169 18.33 5.12 13.44
C ASP A 169 18.38 3.58 13.57
N ALA A 170 17.22 2.93 13.66
CA ALA A 170 17.05 1.51 13.38
C ALA A 170 16.05 1.33 12.23
N ILE A 171 16.46 0.62 11.19
CA ILE A 171 15.70 0.41 9.95
C ILE A 171 15.02 -0.95 10.00
N GLU A 172 13.77 -1.10 10.46
CA GLU A 172 13.16 -2.44 10.46
C GLU A 172 11.70 -2.57 10.00
N SER A 173 11.05 -1.55 9.46
CA SER A 173 9.77 -1.76 8.77
C SER A 173 9.57 -0.78 7.63
N SER A 174 9.48 -1.30 6.41
CA SER A 174 9.13 -0.55 5.22
C SER A 174 7.77 -1.04 4.72
N VAL A 175 6.85 -0.13 4.43
CA VAL A 175 5.49 -0.45 3.98
C VAL A 175 5.23 0.17 2.63
N VAL A 176 4.79 -0.62 1.64
CA VAL A 176 4.50 -0.12 0.30
C VAL A 176 3.06 0.37 0.23
N PHE A 177 2.91 1.62 -0.21
CA PHE A 177 1.64 2.26 -0.49
C PHE A 177 1.48 2.48 -1.99
N PHE A 178 0.31 2.09 -2.50
CA PHE A 178 -0.20 2.52 -3.80
C PHE A 178 -1.45 3.33 -3.55
N THR A 179 -1.43 4.59 -3.96
CA THR A 179 -2.57 5.49 -3.80
C THR A 179 -3.54 5.34 -4.97
N LYS A 180 -4.82 5.27 -4.64
CA LYS A 180 -5.93 5.39 -5.60
C LYS A 180 -6.07 6.88 -5.92
N THR A 181 -5.93 7.24 -7.20
CA THR A 181 -6.17 8.62 -7.67
C THR A 181 -7.54 9.11 -7.20
N ALA A 182 -7.58 10.10 -6.31
CA ALA A 182 -8.77 10.90 -6.09
C ALA A 182 -8.91 11.88 -7.26
N LYS A 183 -9.67 11.52 -8.30
CA LYS A 183 -10.17 12.55 -9.22
C LYS A 183 -11.22 13.35 -8.45
N ALA A 184 -10.95 14.63 -8.19
CA ALA A 184 -11.98 15.56 -7.77
C ALA A 184 -13.10 15.56 -8.83
N PRO A 185 -14.39 15.55 -8.44
CA PRO A 185 -15.47 15.75 -9.40
C PRO A 185 -15.27 17.11 -10.07
N ARG A 186 -15.13 17.12 -11.40
CA ARG A 186 -15.21 18.35 -12.18
C ARG A 186 -16.64 18.86 -12.04
N ASN A 187 -16.84 19.89 -11.21
CA ASN A 187 -18.03 20.72 -11.30
C ASN A 187 -17.93 21.51 -12.62
N THR A 188 -18.53 20.97 -13.68
CA THR A 188 -18.92 21.75 -14.84
C THR A 188 -20.27 22.38 -14.54
N TYR A 189 -20.26 23.70 -14.35
CA TYR A 189 -21.45 24.55 -14.49
C TYR A 189 -21.87 24.64 -15.96
#